data_AF-A0A954U7A0-F1
#
_entry.id   AF-A0A954U7A0-F1
#
_cell.length_a   1.000
_cell.length_b   1.000
_cell.length_c   1.000
_cell.angle_alpha   90.00
_cell.angle_beta   90.00
_cell.angle_gamma   90.00
#
_symmetry.space_group_name_H-M   'P 1'
#
loop_
_entity.id
_entity.type
_entity.pdbx_description
1 polymer ?
#
loop_
_entity_poly.entity_id
_entity_poly.type
_entity_poly.pdbx_seq_one_letter_code
_entity_poly.pdbx_strand_id
1 'polypeptide(L)' 'EEVIAEIRDDGEWSIPWFAILDASGKKLATSNAPESGANIAYPSGKSGQVHFAHMLNTTRQRMTEADVQSLIDAIDKE' A
#
# COMPACT_ATOMS: atom_id res chain seq x y z
N GLU A 1 -4.86 6.21 19.81
CA GLU A 1 -3.84 5.16 19.56
C GLU A 1 -4.48 3.80 19.25
N GLU A 2 -5.53 3.38 19.96
CA GLU A 2 -6.19 2.07 19.76
C GLU A 2 -6.64 1.79 18.32
N VAL A 3 -7.24 2.77 17.64
CA VAL A 3 -7.72 2.60 16.24
C VAL A 3 -6.58 2.28 15.27
N ILE A 4 -5.40 2.87 15.45
CA ILE A 4 -4.26 2.61 14.56
C ILE A 4 -3.71 1.20 14.80
N ALA A 5 -3.67 0.74 16.06
CA ALA A 5 -3.21 -0.60 16.40
C ALA A 5 -4.12 -1.68 15.79
N GLU A 6 -5.45 -1.51 15.87
CA GLU A 6 -6.42 -2.42 15.28
C GLU A 6 -6.28 -2.54 13.74
N ILE A 7 -5.94 -1.44 13.08
CA ILE A 7 -5.83 -1.43 11.62
C ILE A 7 -4.49 -2.01 11.15
N ARG A 8 -3.38 -1.82 11.90
CA ARG A 8 -2.01 -2.20 11.48
C ARG A 8 -1.64 -3.68 11.64
N ASP A 9 -2.49 -4.49 12.28
CA ASP A 9 -2.31 -5.93 12.50
C ASP A 9 -0.97 -6.30 13.18
N ASP A 10 -0.59 -5.63 14.29
CA ASP A 10 0.63 -5.88 15.10
C ASP A 10 1.97 -5.98 14.32
N GLY A 11 1.98 -5.58 13.04
CA GLY A 11 3.14 -5.65 12.15
C GLY A 11 4.25 -4.68 12.53
N GLU A 12 5.40 -4.82 11.86
CA GLU A 12 6.59 -4.02 12.13
C GLU A 12 6.29 -2.49 12.07
N TRP A 13 6.72 -1.76 13.10
CA TRP A 13 6.47 -0.32 13.24
C TRP A 13 7.40 0.53 12.36
N SER A 14 7.34 0.34 11.04
CA SER A 14 8.00 1.25 10.09
C SER A 14 7.03 2.32 9.59
N ILE A 15 7.57 3.47 9.14
CA ILE A 15 6.82 4.60 8.59
C ILE A 15 7.36 5.00 7.20
N PRO A 16 6.52 5.53 6.29
CA PRO A 16 5.06 5.65 6.44
C PRO A 16 4.38 4.28 6.45
N TRP A 17 3.32 4.14 7.23
CA TRP A 17 2.38 3.02 7.13
C TRP A 17 1.08 3.55 6.54
N PHE A 18 0.49 2.84 5.59
CA PHE A 18 -0.74 3.29 4.93
C PHE A 18 -1.66 2.13 4.56
N ALA A 19 -2.94 2.45 4.43
CA ALA A 19 -3.97 1.52 3.99
C ALA A 19 -5.04 2.22 3.16
N ILE A 20 -5.71 1.43 2.34
CA ILE A 20 -6.90 1.83 1.58
C ILE A 20 -8.10 1.15 2.22
N LEU A 21 -9.07 1.94 2.63
CA LEU A 21 -10.31 1.48 3.27
C LEU A 21 -11.50 1.72 2.35
N ASP A 22 -12.56 0.93 2.50
CA ASP A 22 -13.86 1.24 1.91
C ASP A 22 -14.64 2.27 2.75
N ALA A 23 -15.82 2.67 2.26
CA ALA A 23 -16.68 3.65 2.91
C ALA A 23 -17.19 3.22 4.31
N SER A 24 -17.13 1.93 4.63
CA SER A 24 -17.49 1.40 5.96
C SER A 24 -16.30 1.33 6.93
N GLY A 25 -15.09 1.66 6.46
CA GLY A 25 -13.85 1.55 7.24
C GLY A 25 -13.20 0.17 7.15
N LYS A 26 -13.69 -0.74 6.29
CA LYS A 26 -13.07 -2.05 6.10
C LYS A 26 -11.78 -1.91 5.30
N LYS A 27 -10.72 -2.61 5.75
CA LYS A 27 -9.43 -2.71 5.04
C LYS A 27 -9.61 -3.40 3.69
N LEU A 28 -9.22 -2.72 2.61
CA LEU A 28 -9.13 -3.30 1.27
C LEU A 28 -7.70 -3.69 0.93
N ALA A 29 -6.73 -2.86 1.32
CA ALA A 29 -5.31 -3.11 1.13
C ALA A 29 -4.49 -2.37 2.19
N THR A 30 -3.33 -2.90 2.57
CA THR A 30 -2.38 -2.28 3.50
C THR A 30 -0.98 -2.29 2.90
N SER A 31 -0.10 -1.42 3.37
CA SER A 31 1.31 -1.41 2.99
C SER A 31 2.10 -2.59 3.57
N ASN A 32 1.47 -3.52 4.28
CA ASN A 32 2.11 -4.75 4.72
C ASN A 32 2.20 -5.73 3.53
N ALA A 33 3.42 -6.14 3.18
CA ALA A 33 3.65 -7.11 2.12
C ALA A 33 3.02 -8.46 2.48
N PRO A 34 2.29 -9.12 1.56
CA PRO A 34 1.52 -10.33 1.88
C PRO A 34 2.40 -11.52 2.28
N GLU A 35 3.64 -11.59 1.80
CA GLU A 35 4.54 -12.71 2.09
C GLU A 35 5.21 -12.61 3.46
N SER A 36 5.60 -11.41 3.89
CA SER A 36 6.35 -11.20 5.13
C SER A 36 5.54 -10.56 6.25
N GLY A 37 4.40 -9.94 5.95
CA GLY A 37 3.66 -9.07 6.86
C GLY A 37 4.38 -7.74 7.16
N ALA A 38 5.58 -7.53 6.64
CA ALA A 38 6.38 -6.34 6.88
C ALA A 38 5.84 -5.15 6.08
N ASN A 39 5.84 -3.97 6.69
CA ASN A 39 5.44 -2.74 6.01
C ASN A 39 6.48 -2.30 4.96
N ILE A 40 6.03 -2.07 3.72
CA ILE A 40 6.88 -1.64 2.60
C ILE A 40 7.40 -0.21 2.72
N ALA A 41 6.91 0.57 3.70
CA ALA A 41 7.25 1.98 3.88
C ALA A 41 7.05 2.80 2.59
N TYR A 42 7.97 3.72 2.26
CA TYR A 42 7.96 4.33 0.93
C TYR A 42 8.34 3.28 -0.12
N PRO A 43 7.56 3.09 -1.20
CA PRO A 43 7.75 2.02 -2.18
C PRO A 43 8.93 2.27 -3.14
N SER A 44 10.13 2.60 -2.66
CA SER A 44 11.32 2.82 -3.51
C SER A 44 11.95 1.53 -4.02
N GLY A 45 11.74 0.41 -3.34
CA GLY A 45 12.26 -0.89 -3.77
C GLY A 45 11.30 -1.60 -4.73
N LYS A 46 11.84 -2.42 -5.64
CA LYS A 46 11.05 -3.20 -6.62
C LYS A 46 9.90 -4.00 -5.99
N SER A 47 10.14 -4.66 -4.86
CA SER A 47 9.10 -5.41 -4.14
C SER A 47 8.01 -4.49 -3.58
N GLY A 48 8.39 -3.34 -3.03
CA GLY A 48 7.47 -2.30 -2.56
C GLY A 48 6.63 -1.73 -3.70
N GLN A 49 7.23 -1.47 -4.86
CA GLN A 49 6.54 -1.01 -6.06
C GLN A 49 5.51 -2.02 -6.57
N VAL A 50 5.90 -3.30 -6.65
CA VAL A 50 4.99 -4.38 -7.06
C VAL A 50 3.79 -4.46 -6.11
N HIS A 51 4.05 -4.43 -4.79
CA HIS A 51 2.97 -4.45 -3.80
C HIS A 51 2.08 -3.21 -3.92
N PHE A 52 2.66 -2.01 -4.03
CA PHE A 52 1.92 -0.77 -4.17
C PHE A 52 1.07 -0.75 -5.45
N ALA A 53 1.60 -1.23 -6.57
CA ALA A 53 0.86 -1.40 -7.83
C ALA A 53 -0.33 -2.35 -7.65
N HIS A 54 -0.15 -3.46 -6.95
CA HIS A 54 -1.22 -4.40 -6.64
C HIS A 54 -2.30 -3.74 -5.77
N MET A 55 -1.92 -2.99 -4.73
CA MET A 55 -2.87 -2.24 -3.89
C MET A 55 -3.70 -1.28 -4.73
N LEU A 56 -3.08 -0.51 -5.62
CA LEU A 56 -3.78 0.44 -6.49
C LEU A 56 -4.68 -0.27 -7.51
N ASN A 57 -4.19 -1.30 -8.19
CA ASN A 57 -4.95 -2.00 -9.22
C ASN A 57 -6.22 -2.67 -8.67
N THR A 58 -6.16 -3.16 -7.43
CA THR A 58 -7.29 -3.84 -6.77
C THR A 58 -8.30 -2.89 -6.15
N THR A 59 -7.94 -1.63 -5.89
CA THR A 59 -8.80 -0.69 -5.13
C THR A 59 -9.22 0.56 -5.91
N ARG A 60 -8.47 0.92 -6.97
CA ARG A 60 -8.77 2.07 -7.84
C ARG A 60 -10.21 2.02 -8.36
N GLN A 61 -10.83 3.20 -8.45
CA GLN A 61 -12.17 3.35 -9.03
C GLN A 61 -12.15 3.91 -10.45
N ARG A 62 -11.10 4.68 -10.81
CA ARG A 62 -11.05 5.43 -12.08
C ARG A 62 -9.71 5.36 -12.82
N MET A 63 -8.62 5.01 -12.13
CA MET A 63 -7.32 4.88 -12.79
C MET A 63 -7.33 3.69 -13.74
N THR A 64 -6.75 3.86 -14.92
CA THR A 64 -6.43 2.77 -15.86
C THR A 64 -5.13 2.07 -15.45
N GLU A 65 -4.83 0.90 -16.04
CA GLU A 65 -3.62 0.14 -15.66
C GLU A 65 -2.37 0.92 -16.06
N ALA A 66 -2.46 1.64 -17.18
CA ALA A 66 -1.42 2.56 -17.64
C ALA A 66 -1.21 3.73 -16.66
N ASP A 67 -2.26 4.27 -16.02
CA ASP A 67 -2.11 5.31 -15.01
C ASP A 67 -1.37 4.78 -13.77
N VAL A 68 -1.71 3.57 -13.34
CA VAL A 68 -1.01 2.92 -12.21
C VAL A 68 0.45 2.69 -12.58
N GLN A 69 0.73 2.15 -13.77
CA GLN A 69 2.11 1.93 -14.20
C GLN A 69 2.90 3.24 -14.29
N SER A 70 2.30 4.30 -14.84
CA SER A 70 2.93 5.62 -14.93
C SER A 70 3.25 6.21 -13.56
N LEU A 71 2.40 5.97 -12.56
CA LEU A 71 2.67 6.35 -11.17
C LEU A 71 3.85 5.55 -10.59
N ILE A 72 3.89 4.24 -10.81
CA ILE A 72 5.00 3.40 -10.35
C ILE A 72 6.33 3.84 -10.98
N ASP A 73 6.33 4.11 -12.29
CA ASP A 73 7.51 4.59 -13.03
C ASP A 73 8.01 5.96 -12.55
N ALA A 74 7.16 6.74 -11.87
CA ALA A 74 7.53 8.03 -11.31
C ALA A 74 8.20 7.92 -9.93
N ILE A 75 8.00 6.81 -9.19
CA ILE A 75 8.53 6.60 -7.83
C ILE A 75 10.06 6.43 -7.84
N ASP A 76 10.63 5.91 -8.93
CA ASP A 76 12.08 5.68 -9.12
C ASP A 76 12.86 6.95 -9.52
N LYS A 77 12.20 8.09 -9.73
CA LYS A 77 12.84 9.28 -10.32
C LYS A 77 13.42 10.29 -9.31
N GLU A 78 13.55 9.91 -8.04
CA GLU A 78 14.18 10.75 -7.00
C GLU A 78 15.52 10.20 -6.49
#